data_AF-A0AAD9GU82-F1
#
_entry.id   AF-A0AAD9GU82-F1
#
_cell.length_a   1.000
_cell.length_b   1.000
_cell.length_c   1.000
_cell.angle_alpha   90.00
_cell.angle_beta   90.00
_cell.angle_gamma   90.00
#
_symmetry.space_group_name_H-M   'P 1'
#
loop_
_entity.id
_entity.type
_entity.pdbx_description
1 polymer ?
#
loop_
_entity_poly.entity_id
_entity_poly.type
_entity_poly.pdbx_seq_one_letter_code
_entity_poly.pdbx_strand_id
1 'polypeptide(L)'
;MNSRASSPRGRSKNIQLIELKRANNLALALASFKIHDHYEQIVNDIVTMDERVVNPALLGCLQRFFPTTQEKQALQSFKGSVSTLGKAERFFCLLFQVPGMQERIDMFLYKMEFARIQSTLLSRILVVRRACRDLVENFSFIQALEKFFKKRLTSFSAFEADKVQFKSEYLSEVDEKLSSFRGDIEKAMNVELVELQLQLNRLVAGMRPIQSFVNRSPTSTSGQSEERDGKARDILHRFLMDTRSQLAEIESEYEAMELWGDKLLAVFGESKATCQISAILQVVVDLL
;
A
#
# COMPACT_ATOMS: atom_id res chain seq x y z
N MET A 1 -27.47 8.11 53.21
CA MET A 1 -27.81 9.29 52.42
C MET A 1 -26.72 10.33 52.64
N ASN A 2 -25.86 10.57 51.64
CA ASN A 2 -24.94 11.71 51.64
C ASN A 2 -24.64 12.09 50.18
N SER A 3 -25.49 12.94 49.64
CA SER A 3 -25.36 13.56 48.32
C SER A 3 -24.34 14.69 48.40
N ARG A 4 -23.09 14.42 47.98
CA ARG A 4 -22.12 15.46 47.64
C ARG A 4 -22.42 15.98 46.23
N ALA A 5 -22.58 17.30 46.15
CA ALA A 5 -22.83 18.07 44.94
C ALA A 5 -21.82 17.72 43.82
N SER A 6 -22.34 17.38 42.64
CA SER A 6 -21.55 17.30 41.42
C SER A 6 -21.34 18.71 40.87
N SER A 7 -20.09 19.14 40.83
CA SER A 7 -19.65 20.36 40.14
C SER A 7 -19.99 20.27 38.63
N PRO A 8 -20.49 21.34 37.98
CA PRO A 8 -20.84 21.32 36.58
C PRO A 8 -19.54 21.38 35.75
N ARG A 9 -19.10 20.22 35.24
CA ARG A 9 -18.09 20.18 34.18
C ARG A 9 -18.68 20.87 32.94
N GLY A 10 -18.21 22.09 32.69
CA GLY A 10 -18.63 22.94 31.59
C GLY A 10 -18.61 22.22 30.24
N ARG A 11 -19.80 21.97 29.70
CA ARG A 11 -19.96 21.61 28.29
C ARG A 11 -19.76 22.89 27.48
N SER A 12 -18.65 23.00 26.76
CA SER A 12 -18.48 24.03 25.74
C SER A 12 -19.61 23.92 24.71
N LYS A 13 -20.42 24.97 24.56
CA LYS A 13 -21.55 25.11 23.61
C LYS A 13 -21.05 25.31 22.17
N ASN A 14 -20.24 24.41 21.65
CA ASN A 14 -19.80 24.48 20.26
C ASN A 14 -20.86 23.82 19.36
N ILE A 15 -21.17 24.44 18.23
CA ILE A 15 -22.12 23.89 17.25
C ILE A 15 -21.44 22.71 16.56
N GLN A 16 -22.10 21.55 16.61
CA GLN A 16 -21.62 20.34 15.96
C GLN A 16 -22.39 20.08 14.68
N LEU A 17 -21.69 20.05 13.55
CA LEU A 17 -22.26 19.80 12.21
C LEU A 17 -21.89 18.43 11.67
N ILE A 18 -20.85 17.81 12.24
CA ILE A 18 -20.46 16.43 12.00
C ILE A 18 -21.14 15.55 13.06
N GLU A 19 -21.58 14.36 12.66
CA GLU A 19 -22.11 13.32 13.55
C GLU A 19 -21.23 13.14 14.80
N LEU A 20 -21.83 13.20 15.99
CA LEU A 20 -21.12 13.33 17.28
C LEU A 20 -20.01 12.29 17.47
N LYS A 21 -20.25 11.02 17.08
CA LYS A 21 -19.25 9.95 17.18
C LYS A 21 -18.05 10.20 16.25
N ARG A 22 -18.30 10.64 15.02
CA ARG A 22 -17.25 10.96 14.04
C ARG A 22 -16.50 12.22 14.45
N ALA A 23 -17.21 13.27 14.88
CA ALA A 23 -16.62 14.51 15.37
C ALA A 23 -15.69 14.28 16.57
N ASN A 24 -16.09 13.42 17.52
CA ASN A 24 -15.26 13.06 18.67
C ASN A 24 -14.02 12.24 18.26
N ASN A 25 -14.19 11.23 17.40
CA ASN A 25 -13.06 10.42 16.91
C ASN A 25 -12.05 11.27 16.13
N LEU A 26 -12.55 12.17 15.29
CA LEU A 26 -11.75 13.15 14.56
C LEU A 26 -11.07 14.13 15.52
N ALA A 27 -11.77 14.72 16.48
CA ALA A 27 -11.17 15.64 17.44
C ALA A 27 -10.07 14.98 18.27
N LEU A 28 -10.25 13.72 18.69
CA LEU A 28 -9.24 12.92 19.37
C LEU A 28 -8.03 12.63 18.46
N ALA A 29 -8.29 12.20 17.23
CA ALA A 29 -7.23 11.88 16.28
C ALA A 29 -6.44 13.13 15.86
N LEU A 30 -7.10 14.29 15.70
CA LEU A 30 -6.44 15.56 15.40
C LEU A 30 -5.71 16.16 16.62
N ALA A 31 -6.13 15.83 17.85
CA ALA A 31 -5.48 16.32 19.07
C ALA A 31 -4.07 15.73 19.26
N SER A 32 -3.83 14.48 18.85
CA SER A 32 -2.51 13.85 18.95
C SER A 32 -1.46 14.52 18.07
N PHE A 33 -1.86 15.17 16.98
CA PHE A 33 -0.97 15.88 16.05
C PHE A 33 -0.79 17.37 16.38
N LYS A 34 -1.34 17.87 17.50
CA LYS A 34 -1.25 19.29 17.90
C LYS A 34 -1.63 20.30 16.80
N ILE A 35 -2.55 19.91 15.92
CA ILE A 35 -2.93 20.67 14.70
C ILE A 35 -3.50 22.06 15.06
N HIS A 36 -4.02 22.21 16.28
CA HIS A 36 -4.62 23.44 16.76
C HIS A 36 -3.69 24.65 16.85
N ASP A 37 -2.37 24.41 16.93
CA ASP A 37 -1.38 25.48 16.97
C ASP A 37 -0.99 25.98 15.57
N HIS A 38 -1.32 25.23 14.51
CA HIS A 38 -0.76 25.41 13.16
C HIS A 38 -1.75 25.18 12.02
N TYR A 39 -3.06 25.47 12.19
CA TYR A 39 -4.06 25.17 11.16
C TYR A 39 -3.73 25.75 9.78
N GLU A 40 -3.40 27.03 9.69
CA GLU A 40 -3.10 27.68 8.42
C GLU A 40 -1.82 27.15 7.78
N GLN A 41 -0.79 26.87 8.60
CA GLN A 41 0.46 26.30 8.12
C GLN A 41 0.24 24.89 7.56
N ILE A 42 -0.54 24.04 8.24
CA ILE A 42 -0.85 22.68 7.77
C ILE A 42 -1.62 22.73 6.46
N VAL A 43 -2.61 23.63 6.33
CA VAL A 43 -3.33 23.83 5.07
C VAL A 43 -2.36 24.25 3.97
N ASN A 44 -1.50 25.25 4.24
CA ASN A 44 -0.53 25.72 3.25
C ASN A 44 0.46 24.63 2.83
N ASP A 45 0.98 23.85 3.77
CA ASP A 45 1.92 22.76 3.53
C ASP A 45 1.28 21.65 2.69
N ILE A 46 0.02 21.29 2.95
CA ILE A 46 -0.72 20.34 2.09
C ILE A 46 -0.90 20.91 0.68
N VAL A 47 -1.25 22.20 0.54
CA VAL A 47 -1.46 22.82 -0.78
C VAL A 47 -0.18 22.87 -1.59
N THR A 48 0.95 23.17 -0.93
CA THR A 48 2.26 23.35 -1.56
C THR A 48 3.07 22.05 -1.63
N MET A 49 2.57 20.94 -1.09
CA MET A 49 3.28 19.66 -0.96
C MET A 49 4.58 19.76 -0.12
N ASP A 50 4.57 20.60 0.91
CA ASP A 50 5.71 20.83 1.82
C ASP A 50 5.63 19.91 3.04
N GLU A 51 6.75 19.25 3.37
CA GLU A 51 6.86 18.23 4.42
C GLU A 51 7.32 18.81 5.77
N ARG A 52 7.37 20.14 5.92
CA ARG A 52 7.80 20.81 7.16
C ARG A 52 7.04 20.38 8.42
N VAL A 53 5.71 20.47 8.38
CA VAL A 53 4.86 20.09 9.53
C VAL A 53 3.93 18.91 9.23
N VAL A 54 3.78 18.57 7.94
CA VAL A 54 2.90 17.50 7.48
C VAL A 54 3.68 16.20 7.39
N ASN A 55 3.10 15.11 7.91
CA ASN A 55 3.68 13.78 7.89
C ASN A 55 2.64 12.73 7.43
N PRO A 56 3.06 11.50 7.09
CA PRO A 56 2.15 10.49 6.55
C PRO A 56 1.06 10.07 7.53
N ALA A 57 1.36 10.06 8.83
CA ALA A 57 0.38 9.72 9.86
C ALA A 57 -0.75 10.76 9.94
N LEU A 58 -0.42 12.05 9.82
CA LEU A 58 -1.38 13.13 9.73
C LEU A 58 -2.21 13.00 8.44
N LEU A 59 -1.56 12.86 7.28
CA LEU A 59 -2.25 12.74 5.99
C LEU A 59 -3.17 11.51 5.94
N GLY A 60 -2.72 10.36 6.41
CA GLY A 60 -3.53 9.14 6.52
C GLY A 60 -4.71 9.29 7.47
N CYS A 61 -4.52 10.03 8.58
CA CYS A 61 -5.63 10.42 9.46
C CYS A 61 -6.64 11.30 8.72
N LEU A 62 -6.18 12.32 7.99
CA LEU A 62 -7.06 13.22 7.23
C LEU A 62 -7.80 12.50 6.10
N GLN A 63 -7.14 11.61 5.38
CA GLN A 63 -7.76 10.77 4.34
C GLN A 63 -8.86 9.89 4.93
N ARG A 64 -8.56 9.17 6.02
CA ARG A 64 -9.51 8.27 6.69
C ARG A 64 -10.73 8.99 7.26
N PHE A 65 -10.53 10.20 7.79
CA PHE A 65 -11.59 10.98 8.44
C PHE A 65 -12.07 12.16 7.59
N PHE A 66 -11.78 12.17 6.29
CA PHE A 66 -12.23 13.24 5.41
C PHE A 66 -13.76 13.31 5.43
N PRO A 67 -14.38 14.50 5.54
CA PRO A 67 -15.83 14.59 5.71
C PRO A 67 -16.56 14.10 4.47
N THR A 68 -17.71 13.48 4.68
CA THR A 68 -18.62 13.05 3.62
C THR A 68 -19.15 14.25 2.84
N THR A 69 -19.68 14.02 1.65
CA THR A 69 -20.28 15.07 0.82
C THR A 69 -21.36 15.87 1.57
N GLN A 70 -22.18 15.20 2.38
CA GLN A 70 -23.21 15.85 3.20
C GLN A 70 -22.58 16.71 4.32
N GLU A 71 -21.60 16.19 5.05
CA GLU A 71 -20.89 16.93 6.10
C GLU A 71 -20.16 18.15 5.51
N LYS A 72 -19.52 17.99 4.35
CA LYS A 72 -18.88 19.09 3.61
C LYS A 72 -19.89 20.17 3.23
N GLN A 73 -21.05 19.80 2.69
CA GLN A 73 -22.10 20.75 2.34
C GLN A 73 -22.63 21.48 3.58
N ALA A 74 -22.81 20.78 4.70
CA ALA A 74 -23.24 21.38 5.97
C ALA A 74 -22.21 22.40 6.48
N LEU A 75 -20.91 22.06 6.43
CA LEU A 75 -19.81 22.94 6.83
C LEU A 75 -19.65 24.15 5.92
N GLN A 76 -19.83 23.99 4.61
CA GLN A 76 -19.76 25.08 3.64
C GLN A 76 -20.99 26.00 3.68
N SER A 77 -22.15 25.46 4.06
CA SER A 77 -23.41 26.22 4.17
C SER A 77 -23.60 26.89 5.53
N PHE A 78 -22.68 26.66 6.47
CA PHE A 78 -22.76 27.25 7.81
C PHE A 78 -22.54 28.77 7.74
N LYS A 79 -23.61 29.52 8.00
CA LYS A 79 -23.60 31.00 8.00
C LYS A 79 -23.20 31.62 9.34
N GLY A 80 -22.95 30.81 10.37
CA GLY A 80 -22.50 31.28 11.68
C GLY A 80 -21.01 31.60 11.71
N SER A 81 -20.53 32.11 12.85
CA SER A 81 -19.09 32.35 13.03
C SER A 81 -18.35 31.02 13.14
N VAL A 82 -17.36 30.78 12.26
CA VAL A 82 -16.50 29.58 12.31
C VAL A 82 -15.85 29.40 13.70
N SER A 83 -15.63 30.49 14.44
CA SER A 83 -15.10 30.44 15.81
C SER A 83 -15.97 29.66 16.81
N THR A 84 -17.27 29.49 16.55
CA THR A 84 -18.22 28.77 17.42
C THR A 84 -18.32 27.27 17.09
N LEU A 85 -17.66 26.82 16.03
CA LEU A 85 -17.57 25.41 15.67
C LEU A 85 -16.50 24.70 16.52
N GLY A 86 -16.62 23.37 16.63
CA GLY A 86 -15.57 22.56 17.25
C GLY A 86 -14.25 22.64 16.48
N LYS A 87 -13.14 22.31 17.17
CA LYS A 87 -11.78 22.38 16.61
C LYS A 87 -11.64 21.66 15.27
N ALA A 88 -12.30 20.52 15.15
CA ALA A 88 -12.22 19.68 13.96
C ALA A 88 -12.99 20.28 12.76
N GLU A 89 -14.17 20.84 13.03
CA GLU A 89 -14.99 21.51 12.03
C GLU A 89 -14.34 22.79 11.54
N ARG A 90 -13.73 23.57 12.44
CA ARG A 90 -12.92 24.74 12.11
C ARG A 90 -11.81 24.40 11.12
N PHE A 91 -11.08 23.32 11.38
CA PHE A 91 -10.02 22.88 10.49
C PHE A 91 -10.55 22.45 9.12
N PHE A 92 -11.65 21.70 9.07
CA PHE A 92 -12.26 21.32 7.79
C PHE A 92 -12.84 22.50 7.02
N CYS A 93 -13.39 23.51 7.68
CA CYS A 93 -13.79 24.76 7.02
C CYS A 93 -12.60 25.42 6.30
N LEU A 94 -11.40 25.43 6.91
CA LEU A 94 -10.19 25.96 6.26
C LEU A 94 -9.76 25.10 5.08
N LEU A 95 -9.76 23.77 5.24
CA LEU A 95 -9.44 22.84 4.15
C LEU A 95 -10.38 23.01 2.95
N PHE A 96 -11.68 23.22 3.19
CA PHE A 96 -12.68 23.39 2.14
C PHE A 96 -12.67 24.73 1.42
N GLN A 97 -11.90 25.71 1.90
CA GLN A 97 -11.62 26.93 1.14
C GLN A 97 -10.71 26.65 -0.06
N VAL A 98 -9.98 25.53 -0.03
CA VAL A 98 -9.11 25.11 -1.13
C VAL A 98 -9.83 24.07 -2.00
N PRO A 99 -9.99 24.33 -3.31
CA PRO A 99 -10.52 23.34 -4.25
C PRO A 99 -9.63 22.09 -4.33
N GLY A 100 -10.25 20.91 -4.43
CA GLY A 100 -9.54 19.65 -4.63
C GLY A 100 -8.70 19.19 -3.43
N MET A 101 -8.97 19.67 -2.22
CA MET A 101 -8.16 19.34 -1.03
C MET A 101 -8.04 17.83 -0.76
N GLN A 102 -9.08 17.05 -1.02
CA GLN A 102 -9.02 15.58 -0.87
C GLN A 102 -7.97 14.98 -1.79
N GLU A 103 -8.00 15.32 -3.08
CA GLU A 103 -7.03 14.85 -4.07
C GLU A 103 -5.60 15.28 -3.72
N ARG A 104 -5.43 16.50 -3.17
CA ARG A 104 -4.12 16.96 -2.68
C ARG A 104 -3.60 16.12 -1.53
N ILE A 105 -4.44 15.80 -0.55
CA ILE A 105 -4.08 14.92 0.56
C ILE A 105 -3.70 13.53 0.04
N ASP A 106 -4.47 12.99 -0.90
CA ASP A 106 -4.23 11.66 -1.48
C ASP A 106 -2.90 11.62 -2.25
N MET A 107 -2.64 12.61 -3.10
CA MET A 107 -1.37 12.73 -3.83
C MET A 107 -0.19 12.91 -2.88
N PHE A 108 -0.34 13.74 -1.84
CA PHE A 108 0.74 13.99 -0.89
C PHE A 108 1.06 12.74 -0.08
N LEU A 109 0.03 12.04 0.43
CA LEU A 109 0.21 10.81 1.17
C LEU A 109 0.89 9.75 0.30
N TYR A 110 0.43 9.60 -0.95
CA TYR A 110 1.03 8.68 -1.90
C TYR A 110 2.51 9.00 -2.14
N LYS A 111 2.86 10.28 -2.38
CA LYS A 111 4.25 10.73 -2.53
C LYS A 111 5.10 10.32 -1.34
N MET A 112 4.63 10.55 -0.11
CA MET A 112 5.41 10.27 1.10
C MET A 112 5.54 8.76 1.39
N GLU A 113 4.54 7.97 1.04
CA GLU A 113 4.52 6.52 1.29
C GLU A 113 5.14 5.69 0.16
N PHE A 114 5.35 6.29 -1.02
CA PHE A 114 5.80 5.59 -2.23
C PHE A 114 7.01 4.68 -1.99
N ALA A 115 8.09 5.22 -1.41
CA ALA A 115 9.33 4.48 -1.22
C ALA A 115 9.14 3.25 -0.33
N ARG A 116 8.34 3.38 0.74
CA ARG A 116 8.02 2.27 1.64
C ARG A 116 7.17 1.21 0.95
N ILE A 117 6.12 1.63 0.23
CA ILE A 117 5.23 0.73 -0.50
C ILE A 117 6.01 -0.03 -1.58
N GLN A 118 6.79 0.68 -2.40
CA GLN A 118 7.61 0.11 -3.46
C GLN A 118 8.61 -0.89 -2.90
N SER A 119 9.38 -0.53 -1.85
CA SER A 119 10.38 -1.43 -1.26
C SER A 119 9.75 -2.68 -0.64
N THR A 120 8.62 -2.53 0.05
CA THR A 120 7.89 -3.66 0.65
C THR A 120 7.38 -4.61 -0.42
N LEU A 121 6.78 -4.07 -1.49
CA LEU A 121 6.26 -4.87 -2.60
C LEU A 121 7.39 -5.57 -3.35
N LEU A 122 8.45 -4.83 -3.70
CA LEU A 122 9.62 -5.37 -4.40
C LEU A 122 10.26 -6.53 -3.61
N SER A 123 10.43 -6.39 -2.29
CA SER A 123 10.98 -7.47 -1.46
C SER A 123 10.14 -8.74 -1.53
N ARG A 124 8.80 -8.63 -1.55
CA ARG A 124 7.91 -9.79 -1.64
C ARG A 124 7.99 -10.46 -3.02
N ILE A 125 8.01 -9.64 -4.08
CA ILE A 125 8.19 -10.12 -5.47
C ILE A 125 9.51 -10.89 -5.60
N LEU A 126 10.61 -10.30 -5.12
CA LEU A 126 11.94 -10.89 -5.24
C LEU A 126 12.06 -12.22 -4.48
N VAL A 127 11.40 -12.37 -3.33
CA VAL A 127 11.40 -13.63 -2.57
C VAL A 127 10.72 -14.75 -3.36
N VAL A 128 9.54 -14.49 -3.95
CA VAL A 128 8.85 -15.48 -4.79
C VAL A 128 9.69 -15.80 -6.03
N ARG A 129 10.23 -14.78 -6.70
CA ARG A 129 11.07 -14.96 -7.89
C ARG A 129 12.28 -15.82 -7.60
N ARG A 130 13.02 -15.54 -6.52
CA ARG A 130 14.20 -16.31 -6.12
C ARG A 130 13.82 -17.74 -5.79
N ALA A 131 12.79 -17.98 -4.98
CA ALA A 131 12.34 -19.34 -4.66
C ALA A 131 12.01 -20.15 -5.92
N CYS A 132 11.26 -19.57 -6.87
CA CYS A 132 10.92 -20.25 -8.12
C CYS A 132 12.16 -20.49 -9.00
N ARG A 133 13.01 -19.48 -9.18
CA ARG A 133 14.24 -19.61 -9.96
C ARG A 133 15.17 -20.67 -9.38
N ASP A 134 15.44 -20.60 -8.09
CA ASP A 134 16.43 -21.46 -7.44
C ASP A 134 15.96 -22.92 -7.45
N LEU A 135 14.65 -23.19 -7.42
CA LEU A 135 14.10 -24.54 -7.67
C LEU A 135 14.29 -24.99 -9.11
N VAL A 136 13.95 -24.14 -10.09
CA VAL A 136 14.04 -24.48 -11.51
C VAL A 136 15.49 -24.64 -11.97
N GLU A 137 16.41 -23.85 -11.44
CA GLU A 137 17.84 -23.90 -11.77
C GLU A 137 18.61 -24.96 -10.96
N ASN A 138 17.98 -25.57 -9.95
CA ASN A 138 18.59 -26.68 -9.22
C ASN A 138 18.62 -27.95 -10.07
N PHE A 139 19.72 -28.14 -10.79
CA PHE A 139 19.93 -29.28 -11.69
C PHE A 139 19.67 -30.64 -11.02
N SER A 140 20.16 -30.84 -9.79
CA SER A 140 19.98 -32.11 -9.08
C SER A 140 18.51 -32.38 -8.78
N PHE A 141 17.76 -31.35 -8.36
CA PHE A 141 16.34 -31.45 -8.09
C PHE A 141 15.53 -31.72 -9.36
N ILE A 142 15.80 -30.98 -10.45
CA ILE A 142 15.14 -31.21 -11.73
C ILE A 142 15.46 -32.60 -12.28
N GLN A 143 16.70 -33.07 -12.20
CA GLN A 143 17.07 -34.40 -12.63
C GLN A 143 16.37 -35.50 -11.80
N ALA A 144 16.22 -35.29 -10.50
CA ALA A 144 15.45 -36.18 -9.62
C ALA A 144 13.97 -36.23 -10.03
N LEU A 145 13.35 -35.07 -10.25
CA LEU A 145 11.97 -34.96 -10.75
C LEU A 145 11.79 -35.64 -12.10
N GLU A 146 12.69 -35.44 -13.07
CA GLU A 146 12.64 -36.09 -14.38
C GLU A 146 12.73 -37.61 -14.28
N LYS A 147 13.64 -38.14 -13.44
CA LYS A 147 13.76 -39.59 -13.21
C LYS A 147 12.47 -40.16 -12.60
N PHE A 148 11.84 -39.42 -11.70
CA PHE A 148 10.57 -39.78 -11.06
C PHE A 148 9.40 -39.75 -12.06
N PHE A 149 9.22 -38.63 -12.78
CA PHE A 149 8.14 -38.46 -13.75
C PHE A 149 8.29 -39.33 -15.01
N LYS A 150 9.49 -39.77 -15.41
CA LYS A 150 9.61 -40.77 -16.49
C LYS A 150 8.88 -42.09 -16.19
N LYS A 151 8.64 -42.39 -14.91
CA LYS A 151 7.97 -43.62 -14.48
C LYS A 151 6.48 -43.42 -14.13
N ARG A 152 5.98 -42.17 -14.06
CA ARG A 152 4.64 -41.83 -13.53
C ARG A 152 3.99 -40.67 -14.29
N LEU A 153 2.67 -40.49 -14.16
CA LEU A 153 2.00 -39.34 -14.79
C LEU A 153 2.58 -38.02 -14.29
N THR A 154 2.64 -37.03 -15.19
CA THR A 154 3.34 -35.75 -15.05
C THR A 154 2.53 -34.67 -14.34
N SER A 155 1.59 -35.00 -13.45
CA SER A 155 0.80 -33.98 -12.74
C SER A 155 1.33 -33.73 -11.33
N PHE A 156 1.12 -32.52 -10.82
CA PHE A 156 1.47 -32.16 -9.46
C PHE A 156 0.72 -33.03 -8.43
N SER A 157 -0.54 -33.35 -8.69
CA SER A 157 -1.34 -34.24 -7.83
C SER A 157 -0.73 -35.64 -7.68
N ALA A 158 -0.13 -36.19 -8.75
CA ALA A 158 0.56 -37.47 -8.70
C ALA A 158 1.85 -37.36 -7.88
N PHE A 159 2.60 -36.27 -8.07
CA PHE A 159 3.80 -35.99 -7.28
C PHE A 159 3.49 -35.84 -5.79
N GLU A 160 2.43 -35.11 -5.43
CA GLU A 160 2.04 -34.89 -4.04
C GLU A 160 1.65 -36.20 -3.34
N ALA A 161 0.92 -37.08 -4.01
CA ALA A 161 0.53 -38.39 -3.48
C ALA A 161 1.74 -39.28 -3.17
N ASP A 162 2.79 -39.16 -3.96
CA ASP A 162 3.97 -40.03 -3.93
C ASP A 162 5.21 -39.35 -3.29
N LYS A 163 5.04 -38.19 -2.66
CA LYS A 163 6.14 -37.35 -2.16
C LYS A 163 7.07 -38.09 -1.17
N VAL A 164 6.53 -39.01 -0.37
CA VAL A 164 7.32 -39.83 0.57
C VAL A 164 8.27 -40.77 -0.17
N GLN A 165 7.79 -41.39 -1.25
CA GLN A 165 8.61 -42.26 -2.10
C GLN A 165 9.65 -41.46 -2.87
N PHE A 166 9.28 -40.27 -3.35
CA PHE A 166 10.23 -39.34 -3.97
C PHE A 166 11.39 -39.01 -3.02
N LYS A 167 11.07 -38.68 -1.75
CA LYS A 167 12.07 -38.40 -0.71
C LYS A 167 13.02 -39.57 -0.49
N SER A 168 12.51 -40.80 -0.37
CA SER A 168 13.35 -41.98 -0.09
C SER A 168 14.20 -42.45 -1.28
N GLU A 169 13.70 -42.33 -2.51
CA GLU A 169 14.35 -42.92 -3.69
C GLU A 169 15.20 -41.94 -4.51
N TYR A 170 14.90 -40.64 -4.45
CA TYR A 170 15.49 -39.65 -5.37
C TYR A 170 16.10 -38.43 -4.66
N LEU A 171 15.73 -38.13 -3.41
CA LEU A 171 16.12 -36.88 -2.73
C LEU A 171 17.43 -36.99 -1.92
N SER A 172 17.88 -38.19 -1.55
CA SER A 172 19.14 -38.39 -0.81
C SER A 172 20.38 -37.87 -1.55
N GLU A 173 20.29 -37.63 -2.87
CA GLU A 173 21.32 -37.01 -3.71
C GLU A 173 21.17 -35.47 -3.87
N VAL A 174 20.08 -34.86 -3.42
CA VAL A 174 19.63 -33.48 -3.77
C VAL A 174 19.77 -32.47 -2.60
N ASP A 175 20.13 -32.94 -1.41
CA ASP A 175 19.81 -32.32 -0.12
C ASP A 175 20.59 -31.03 0.23
N GLU A 176 21.91 -30.96 0.01
CA GLU A 176 22.73 -29.81 0.49
C GLU A 176 22.38 -28.48 -0.19
N LYS A 177 22.07 -28.50 -1.50
CA LYS A 177 21.72 -27.25 -2.21
C LYS A 177 20.27 -26.85 -1.97
N LEU A 178 19.35 -27.82 -1.94
CA LEU A 178 17.93 -27.55 -1.75
C LEU A 178 17.66 -26.97 -0.34
N SER A 179 18.38 -27.46 0.67
CA SER A 179 18.32 -26.93 2.04
C SER A 179 18.85 -25.50 2.17
N SER A 180 19.82 -25.10 1.34
CA SER A 180 20.43 -23.76 1.40
C SER A 180 19.47 -22.60 1.13
N PHE A 181 18.40 -22.83 0.35
CA PHE A 181 17.38 -21.82 0.04
C PHE A 181 16.00 -22.13 0.62
N ARG A 182 15.89 -23.11 1.52
CA ARG A 182 14.64 -23.49 2.23
C ARG A 182 13.91 -22.29 2.82
N GLY A 183 14.65 -21.37 3.45
CA GLY A 183 14.06 -20.17 4.07
C GLY A 183 13.43 -19.18 3.07
N ASP A 184 13.91 -19.12 1.83
CA ASP A 184 13.28 -18.31 0.78
C ASP A 184 12.01 -18.99 0.24
N ILE A 185 11.98 -20.34 0.15
CA ILE A 185 10.77 -21.11 -0.18
C ILE A 185 9.68 -20.92 0.90
N GLU A 186 10.05 -21.03 2.17
CA GLU A 186 9.13 -20.84 3.31
C GLU A 186 8.53 -19.42 3.34
N LYS A 187 9.30 -18.40 2.95
CA LYS A 187 8.74 -17.06 2.83
C LYS A 187 7.85 -16.94 1.61
N ALA A 188 8.26 -17.47 0.47
CA ALA A 188 7.54 -17.38 -0.80
C ALA A 188 6.18 -18.08 -0.76
N MET A 189 6.06 -19.23 -0.09
CA MET A 189 4.81 -19.98 0.01
C MET A 189 3.68 -19.19 0.71
N ASN A 190 4.05 -18.27 1.60
CA ASN A 190 3.14 -17.44 2.38
C ASN A 190 2.76 -16.14 1.63
N VAL A 191 3.21 -15.98 0.39
CA VAL A 191 2.93 -14.79 -0.42
C VAL A 191 1.74 -15.05 -1.34
N GLU A 192 0.65 -14.32 -1.12
CA GLU A 192 -0.50 -14.32 -2.03
C GLU A 192 -0.21 -13.50 -3.31
N LEU A 193 -0.07 -14.19 -4.45
CA LEU A 193 0.27 -13.57 -5.73
C LEU A 193 -0.80 -12.59 -6.23
N VAL A 194 -2.07 -12.88 -5.98
CA VAL A 194 -3.18 -11.98 -6.34
C VAL A 194 -3.05 -10.64 -5.61
N GLU A 195 -2.65 -10.66 -4.33
CA GLU A 195 -2.43 -9.43 -3.57
C GLU A 195 -1.20 -8.66 -4.09
N LEU A 196 -0.15 -9.34 -4.56
CA LEU A 196 0.98 -8.65 -5.22
C LEU A 196 0.52 -7.90 -6.48
N GLN A 197 -0.27 -8.54 -7.35
CA GLN A 197 -0.81 -7.90 -8.54
C GLN A 197 -1.66 -6.68 -8.19
N LEU A 198 -2.54 -6.80 -7.19
CA LEU A 198 -3.39 -5.69 -6.74
C LEU A 198 -2.55 -4.54 -6.18
N GLN A 199 -1.50 -4.84 -5.42
CA GLN A 199 -0.58 -3.82 -4.89
C GLN A 199 0.22 -3.14 -5.99
N LEU A 200 0.72 -3.87 -6.98
CA LEU A 200 1.39 -3.31 -8.15
C LEU A 200 0.45 -2.38 -8.94
N ASN A 201 -0.77 -2.85 -9.22
CA ASN A 201 -1.77 -2.05 -9.92
C ASN A 201 -2.10 -0.76 -9.17
N ARG A 202 -2.22 -0.81 -7.83
CA ARG A 202 -2.44 0.36 -6.98
C ARG A 202 -1.24 1.30 -7.01
N LEU A 203 -0.02 0.77 -6.93
CA LEU A 203 1.22 1.55 -7.02
C LEU A 203 1.26 2.32 -8.34
N VAL A 204 1.08 1.65 -9.48
CA VAL A 204 1.08 2.29 -10.81
C VAL A 204 -0.08 3.28 -10.97
N ALA A 205 -1.29 2.91 -10.53
CA ALA A 205 -2.46 3.78 -10.65
C ALA A 205 -2.35 5.06 -9.80
N GLY A 206 -1.67 5.00 -8.66
CA GLY A 206 -1.45 6.16 -7.78
C GLY A 206 -0.60 7.26 -8.40
N MET A 207 0.16 6.97 -9.46
CA MET A 207 0.90 8.00 -10.21
C MET A 207 -0.01 8.87 -11.09
N ARG A 208 -1.17 8.36 -11.52
CA ARG A 208 -2.02 9.03 -12.53
C ARG A 208 -2.58 10.38 -12.05
N PRO A 209 -3.10 10.52 -10.81
CA PRO A 209 -3.55 11.82 -10.32
C PRO A 209 -2.40 12.84 -10.25
N ILE A 210 -1.21 12.40 -9.86
CA ILE A 210 -0.01 13.25 -9.79
C ILE A 210 0.39 13.73 -11.18
N GLN A 211 0.43 12.83 -12.16
CA GLN A 211 0.70 13.18 -13.57
C GLN A 211 -0.34 14.16 -14.12
N SER A 212 -1.63 13.91 -13.84
CA SER A 212 -2.71 14.81 -14.26
C SER A 212 -2.59 16.20 -13.65
N PHE A 213 -2.22 16.29 -12.37
CA PHE A 213 -2.01 17.57 -11.69
C PHE A 213 -0.79 18.32 -12.23
N VAL A 214 0.33 17.63 -12.44
CA VAL A 214 1.57 18.22 -12.99
C VAL A 214 1.37 18.74 -14.42
N ASN A 215 0.66 17.98 -15.25
CA ASN A 215 0.41 18.35 -16.66
C ASN A 215 -0.70 19.40 -16.83
N ARG A 216 -1.35 19.84 -15.74
CA ARG A 216 -2.43 20.82 -15.81
C ARG A 216 -1.88 22.21 -16.09
N SER A 217 -2.37 22.85 -17.15
CA SER A 217 -2.05 24.24 -17.46
C SER A 217 -2.41 25.19 -16.31
N PRO A 218 -1.62 26.28 -16.11
CA PRO A 218 -1.97 27.35 -15.20
C PRO A 218 -3.41 27.82 -15.40
N THR A 219 -4.13 27.98 -14.30
CA THR A 219 -5.52 28.45 -14.35
C THR A 219 -5.54 29.97 -14.12
N SER A 220 -6.55 30.67 -14.63
CA SER A 220 -6.79 32.10 -14.37
C SER A 220 -7.27 32.40 -12.94
N THR A 221 -6.73 31.67 -11.96
CA THR A 221 -7.02 31.79 -10.53
C THR A 221 -6.18 32.92 -9.93
N SER A 222 -6.50 33.37 -8.70
CA SER A 222 -5.74 34.44 -8.03
C SER A 222 -4.24 34.11 -7.96
N GLY A 223 -3.39 35.14 -8.08
CA GLY A 223 -1.92 34.95 -8.15
C GLY A 223 -1.32 34.14 -7.00
N GLN A 224 -1.85 34.28 -5.78
CA GLN A 224 -1.41 33.48 -4.62
C GLN A 224 -1.82 32.01 -4.70
N SER A 225 -2.96 31.69 -5.32
CA SER A 225 -3.37 30.29 -5.52
C SER A 225 -2.48 29.62 -6.55
N GLU A 226 -2.21 30.31 -7.65
CA GLU A 226 -1.36 29.80 -8.72
C GLU A 226 0.11 29.67 -8.28
N GLU A 227 0.61 30.56 -7.42
CA GLU A 227 1.96 30.43 -6.83
C GLU A 227 2.09 29.16 -6.00
N ARG A 228 1.08 28.85 -5.15
CA ARG A 228 1.09 27.63 -4.34
C ARG A 228 0.98 26.37 -5.19
N ASP A 229 0.17 26.40 -6.24
CA ASP A 229 0.05 25.30 -7.20
C ASP A 229 1.31 25.11 -8.05
N GLY A 230 2.02 26.20 -8.38
CA GLY A 230 3.35 26.15 -8.98
C GLY A 230 4.34 25.35 -8.12
N LYS A 231 4.44 25.70 -6.82
CA LYS A 231 5.31 24.98 -5.88
C LYS A 231 4.96 23.49 -5.79
N ALA A 232 3.67 23.17 -5.68
CA ALA A 232 3.21 21.79 -5.64
C ALA A 232 3.57 21.03 -6.93
N ARG A 233 3.37 21.64 -8.10
CA ARG A 233 3.74 21.04 -9.39
C ARG A 233 5.24 20.77 -9.49
N ASP A 234 6.09 21.69 -9.04
CA ASP A 234 7.55 21.51 -9.06
C ASP A 234 7.98 20.32 -8.18
N ILE A 235 7.42 20.21 -6.98
CA ILE A 235 7.71 19.10 -6.06
C ILE A 235 7.23 17.77 -6.63
N LEU A 236 6.01 17.73 -7.15
CA LEU A 236 5.43 16.52 -7.71
C LEU A 236 6.09 16.11 -9.02
N HIS A 237 6.50 17.06 -9.86
CA HIS A 237 7.25 16.78 -11.08
C HIS A 237 8.60 16.14 -10.75
N ARG A 238 9.32 16.68 -9.75
CA ARG A 238 10.57 16.08 -9.28
C ARG A 238 10.35 14.65 -8.77
N PHE A 239 9.32 14.44 -7.95
CA PHE A 239 8.93 13.11 -7.51
C PHE A 239 8.69 12.14 -8.68
N LEU A 240 7.92 12.54 -9.71
CA LEU A 240 7.68 11.69 -10.89
C LEU A 240 8.98 11.30 -11.61
N MET A 241 9.95 12.20 -11.70
CA MET A 241 11.26 11.92 -12.31
C MET A 241 12.07 10.94 -11.45
N ASP A 242 12.13 11.18 -10.14
CA ASP A 242 12.94 10.40 -9.21
C ASP A 242 12.44 8.96 -9.08
N THR A 243 11.12 8.74 -9.13
CA THR A 243 10.52 7.40 -8.95
C THR A 243 10.40 6.59 -10.24
N ARG A 244 10.76 7.17 -11.40
CA ARG A 244 10.54 6.53 -12.71
C ARG A 244 11.28 5.20 -12.84
N SER A 245 12.55 5.15 -12.44
CA SER A 245 13.35 3.92 -12.48
C SER A 245 12.84 2.88 -11.50
N GLN A 246 12.42 3.30 -10.30
CA GLN A 246 11.88 2.41 -9.26
C GLN A 246 10.57 1.74 -9.68
N LEU A 247 9.73 2.44 -10.47
CA LEU A 247 8.53 1.86 -11.08
C LEU A 247 8.87 0.87 -12.20
N ALA A 248 9.79 1.23 -13.08
CA ALA A 248 10.21 0.33 -14.16
C ALA A 248 10.87 -0.95 -13.61
N GLU A 249 11.66 -0.82 -12.55
CA GLU A 249 12.28 -1.94 -11.84
C GLU A 249 11.21 -2.89 -11.27
N ILE A 250 10.23 -2.38 -10.53
CA ILE A 250 9.24 -3.26 -9.89
C ILE A 250 8.31 -3.94 -10.89
N GLU A 251 7.96 -3.26 -12.00
CA GLU A 251 7.21 -3.87 -13.10
C GLU A 251 8.03 -4.99 -13.75
N SER A 252 9.31 -4.74 -14.06
CA SER A 252 10.20 -5.74 -14.66
C SER A 252 10.44 -6.95 -13.75
N GLU A 253 10.65 -6.72 -12.46
CA GLU A 253 10.84 -7.78 -11.47
C GLU A 253 9.56 -8.60 -11.25
N TYR A 254 8.39 -7.97 -11.35
CA TYR A 254 7.11 -8.66 -11.31
C TYR A 254 6.92 -9.58 -12.53
N GLU A 255 7.20 -9.08 -13.74
CA GLU A 255 7.17 -9.90 -14.96
C GLU A 255 8.14 -11.09 -14.88
N ALA A 256 9.36 -10.85 -14.37
CA ALA A 256 10.34 -11.90 -14.17
C ALA A 256 9.86 -12.94 -13.14
N MET A 257 9.22 -12.50 -12.04
CA MET A 257 8.61 -13.40 -11.05
C MET A 257 7.56 -14.29 -11.69
N GLU A 258 6.64 -13.72 -12.48
CA GLU A 258 5.60 -14.47 -13.18
C GLU A 258 6.19 -15.51 -14.15
N LEU A 259 7.22 -15.13 -14.91
CA LEU A 259 7.92 -16.04 -15.84
C LEU A 259 8.57 -17.22 -15.12
N TRP A 260 9.24 -16.98 -13.99
CA TRP A 260 9.83 -18.06 -13.20
C TRP A 260 8.77 -18.95 -12.55
N GLY A 261 7.65 -18.36 -12.13
CA GLY A 261 6.49 -19.11 -11.66
C GLY A 261 5.91 -20.04 -12.72
N ASP A 262 5.77 -19.56 -13.95
CA ASP A 262 5.28 -20.37 -15.08
C ASP A 262 6.26 -21.51 -15.43
N LYS A 263 7.56 -21.25 -15.40
CA LYS A 263 8.58 -22.31 -15.57
C LYS A 263 8.49 -23.37 -14.47
N LEU A 264 8.31 -22.96 -13.22
CA LEU A 264 8.16 -23.90 -12.11
C LEU A 264 6.91 -24.75 -12.28
N LEU A 265 5.77 -24.16 -12.64
CA LEU A 265 4.53 -24.91 -12.92
C LEU A 265 4.75 -25.93 -14.04
N ALA A 266 5.43 -25.54 -15.12
CA ALA A 266 5.72 -26.42 -16.25
C ALA A 266 6.58 -27.64 -15.87
N VAL A 267 7.50 -27.51 -14.89
CA VAL A 267 8.29 -28.65 -14.36
C VAL A 267 7.37 -29.74 -13.79
N PHE A 268 6.23 -29.36 -13.22
CA PHE A 268 5.23 -30.27 -12.67
C PHE A 268 4.09 -30.59 -13.66
N GLY A 269 4.24 -30.22 -14.94
CA GLY A 269 3.19 -30.37 -15.95
C GLY A 269 1.93 -29.53 -15.70
N GLU A 270 2.04 -28.50 -14.87
CA GLU A 270 0.94 -27.64 -14.45
C GLU A 270 0.96 -26.28 -15.15
N SER A 271 -0.13 -25.53 -14.96
CA SER A 271 -0.30 -24.15 -15.36
C SER A 271 -0.94 -23.34 -14.23
N LYS A 272 -0.99 -22.01 -14.36
CA LYS A 272 -1.69 -21.14 -13.39
C LYS A 272 -3.18 -21.48 -13.22
N ALA A 273 -3.78 -22.14 -14.21
CA ALA A 273 -5.19 -22.57 -14.16
C ALA A 273 -5.40 -23.87 -13.38
N THR A 274 -4.35 -24.69 -13.23
CA THR A 274 -4.45 -26.04 -12.68
C THR A 274 -3.77 -26.17 -11.31
N CYS A 275 -2.77 -25.34 -11.01
CA CYS A 275 -2.05 -25.39 -9.75
C CYS A 275 -1.60 -24.00 -9.26
N GLN A 276 -1.56 -23.81 -7.94
CA GLN A 276 -0.98 -22.63 -7.32
C GLN A 276 0.49 -22.87 -7.01
N ILE A 277 1.33 -21.88 -7.29
CA ILE A 277 2.77 -21.93 -6.97
C ILE A 277 2.99 -22.19 -5.48
N SER A 278 2.20 -21.57 -4.60
CA SER A 278 2.27 -21.78 -3.14
C SER A 278 2.10 -23.25 -2.73
N ALA A 279 1.25 -24.01 -3.43
CA ALA A 279 1.06 -25.44 -3.16
C ALA A 279 2.31 -26.24 -3.53
N ILE A 280 2.94 -25.95 -4.67
CA ILE A 280 4.21 -26.56 -5.07
C ILE A 280 5.30 -26.25 -4.04
N LEU A 281 5.43 -24.97 -3.66
CA LEU A 281 6.41 -24.55 -2.66
C LEU A 281 6.17 -25.24 -1.31
N GLN A 282 4.92 -25.43 -0.90
CA GLN A 282 4.58 -26.19 0.31
C GLN A 282 5.03 -27.63 0.27
N VAL A 283 4.74 -28.34 -0.82
CA VAL A 283 5.20 -29.73 -0.95
C VAL A 283 6.72 -29.81 -0.95
N VAL A 284 7.43 -28.86 -1.58
CA VAL A 284 8.90 -28.85 -1.56
C VAL A 284 9.45 -28.55 -0.17
N VAL A 285 8.83 -27.67 0.62
CA VAL A 285 9.22 -27.47 2.03
C VAL A 285 9.00 -28.74 2.84
N ASP A 286 7.89 -29.46 2.64
CA ASP A 286 7.62 -30.73 3.33
C ASP A 286 8.65 -31.82 2.98
N LEU A 287 9.26 -31.74 1.79
CA LEU A 287 10.30 -32.66 1.34
C LEU A 287 11.65 -32.39 2.02
N LEU A 288 11.91 -31.14 2.42
CA LEU A 288 13.09 -30.70 3.14
C LEU A 288 12.92 -30.90 4.65
#